data_AF-A0A2V5X499-F1
#
_entry.id   AF-A0A2V5X499-F1
#
_cell.length_a   1.000
_cell.length_b   1.000
_cell.length_c   1.000
_cell.angle_alpha   90.00
_cell.angle_beta   90.00
_cell.angle_gamma   90.00
#
_symmetry.space_group_name_H-M   'P 1'
#
loop_
_entity.id
_entity.type
_entity.pdbx_description
1 polymer ?
#
loop_
_entity_poly.entity_id
_entity_poly.type
_entity_poly.pdbx_seq_one_letter_code
_entity_poly.pdbx_strand_id
1 'polypeptide(L)' 'LNLGECAGAGIVDYLHVHVVPRWSGDSNFMPILSGTRMLSEGLHALYDKLIEAQIKIEVQSRPST' A
#
# COMPACT_ATOMS: atom_id res chain seq x y z
N LEU A 1 -4.36 1.71 11.51
CA LEU A 1 -5.47 0.81 11.90
C LEU A 1 -6.56 1.71 12.43
N ASN A 2 -7.76 1.62 11.88
CA ASN A 2 -8.89 2.44 12.30
C ASN A 2 -9.91 1.51 12.97
N LEU A 3 -10.16 1.68 14.27
CA LEU A 3 -11.08 0.85 15.05
C LEU A 3 -12.35 1.64 15.40
N GLY A 4 -13.48 1.20 14.87
CA GLY A 4 -14.75 1.90 15.02
C GLY A 4 -14.88 3.13 14.12
N GLU A 5 -16.12 3.60 13.97
CA GLU A 5 -16.48 4.73 13.11
C GLU A 5 -15.72 6.01 13.48
N CYS A 6 -15.61 6.31 14.78
CA CYS A 6 -14.92 7.50 15.28
C CYS A 6 -13.43 7.56 14.91
N ALA A 7 -12.80 6.40 14.66
CA ALA A 7 -11.41 6.33 14.21
C ALA A 7 -11.28 6.39 12.67
N GLY A 8 -12.39 6.55 11.94
CA GLY A 8 -12.42 6.56 10.48
C GLY A 8 -12.40 5.17 9.86
N ALA A 9 -12.95 4.15 10.53
CA ALA A 9 -13.14 2.84 9.92
C ALA A 9 -14.26 2.92 8.87
N GLY A 10 -13.93 2.68 7.60
CA GLY A 10 -14.93 2.66 6.52
C GLY A 10 -15.86 1.45 6.56
N ILE A 11 -15.39 0.33 7.09
CA ILE A 11 -16.19 -0.87 7.35
C ILE A 11 -15.87 -1.34 8.78
N VAL A 12 -16.80 -1.13 9.69
CA VAL A 12 -16.56 -1.28 11.15
C VAL A 12 -16.33 -2.73 11.55
N ASP A 13 -16.98 -3.69 10.89
CA ASP A 13 -16.96 -5.11 11.27
C ASP A 13 -15.78 -5.90 10.68
N TYR A 14 -14.93 -5.29 9.85
CA TYR A 14 -13.80 -5.96 9.21
C TYR A 14 -12.47 -5.28 9.52
N LEU A 15 -11.64 -5.99 10.29
CA LEU A 15 -10.31 -5.54 10.65
C LEU A 15 -9.37 -5.60 9.44
N HIS A 16 -8.77 -4.46 9.10
CA HIS A 16 -7.76 -4.36 8.05
C HIS A 16 -6.63 -3.44 8.47
N VAL A 17 -5.41 -3.74 8.03
CA VAL A 17 -4.21 -2.95 8.32
C VAL A 17 -3.78 -2.19 7.08
N HIS A 18 -3.64 -0.88 7.19
CA HIS A 18 -3.06 -0.06 6.13
C HIS A 18 -1.54 -0.13 6.18
N VAL A 19 -0.93 -0.65 5.12
CA VAL A 19 0.51 -0.53 4.87
C VAL A 19 0.68 0.51 3.78
N VAL A 20 1.19 1.69 4.14
CA VAL A 20 1.36 2.82 3.21
C VAL A 20 2.86 3.15 3.14
N PRO A 21 3.56 2.76 2.07
CA PRO A 21 4.96 3.12 1.92
C PRO A 21 5.08 4.64 1.74
N ARG A 22 6.07 5.23 2.42
CA ARG A 22 6.38 6.66 2.39
C ARG A 22 7.80 6.85 1.92
N TRP A 23 8.04 7.91 1.15
CA TRP A 23 9.37 8.29 0.70
C TRP A 23 9.53 9.81 0.74
N SER A 24 10.77 10.28 0.76
CA SER A 24 11.06 11.71 0.75
C SER A 24 10.48 12.33 -0.54
N GLY A 25 9.68 13.39 -0.38
CA GLY A 25 9.03 14.06 -1.51
C GLY A 25 7.80 13.34 -2.09
N ASP A 26 7.24 12.34 -1.40
CA ASP A 26 5.99 11.68 -1.83
C ASP A 26 4.75 12.59 -1.83
N SER A 27 4.88 13.74 -1.17
CA SER A 27 3.90 14.81 -1.13
C SER A 27 4.47 15.97 -1.94
N ASN A 28 3.87 16.25 -3.08
CA ASN A 28 4.27 17.34 -3.97
C ASN A 28 3.19 18.43 -4.01
N PHE A 29 3.40 19.45 -4.84
CA PHE A 29 2.49 20.59 -4.92
C PHE A 29 1.19 20.29 -5.70
N MET A 30 1.12 19.18 -6.45
CA MET A 30 -0.03 18.88 -7.33
C MET A 30 -1.33 18.68 -6.54
N PRO A 31 -1.39 17.90 -5.44
CA PRO A 31 -2.60 17.82 -4.61
C PRO A 31 -3.08 19.17 -4.09
N ILE A 32 -2.17 20.11 -3.86
CA ILE A 32 -2.49 21.44 -3.31
C ILE A 32 -3.03 22.36 -4.42
N LEU A 33 -2.37 22.40 -5.58
CA LEU A 33 -2.72 23.34 -6.66
C LEU A 33 -3.84 22.82 -7.56
N SER A 34 -3.90 21.52 -7.81
CA SER A 34 -4.83 20.91 -8.78
C SER A 34 -5.74 19.83 -8.19
N GLY A 35 -5.68 19.60 -6.87
CA GLY A 35 -6.48 18.56 -6.21
C GLY A 35 -6.15 17.14 -6.67
N THR A 36 -5.07 16.96 -7.44
CA THR A 36 -4.74 15.70 -8.10
C THR A 36 -3.53 15.06 -7.44
N ARG A 37 -3.69 13.80 -7.00
CA ARG A 37 -2.57 12.99 -6.51
C ARG A 37 -2.03 12.12 -7.64
N MET A 38 -0.75 12.33 -7.98
CA MET A 38 -0.07 11.46 -8.95
C MET A 38 0.30 10.13 -8.27
N LEU A 39 -0.04 9.02 -8.93
CA LEU A 39 0.44 7.69 -8.58
C LEU A 39 1.57 7.31 -9.53
N SER A 40 2.65 6.73 -8.98
CA SER A 40 3.83 6.37 -9.77
C SER A 40 3.60 5.17 -10.70
N GLU A 41 2.66 4.30 -10.36
CA GLU A 41 2.40 3.05 -11.07
C GLU A 41 0.89 2.74 -11.03
N GLY A 42 0.39 2.04 -12.05
CA GLY A 42 -1.01 1.58 -12.10
C GLY A 42 -1.25 0.40 -11.16
N LEU A 43 -2.48 0.23 -10.70
CA LEU A 43 -2.83 -0.77 -9.68
C LEU A 43 -2.50 -2.22 -10.10
N HIS A 44 -2.78 -2.60 -11.35
CA HIS A 44 -2.49 -3.95 -11.84
C HIS A 44 -0.98 -4.22 -11.92
N ALA A 45 -0.21 -3.29 -12.48
CA ALA A 45 1.24 -3.41 -12.55
C ALA A 45 1.87 -3.50 -11.15
N LEU A 46 1.39 -2.68 -10.20
CA LEU A 46 1.83 -2.74 -8.81
C LEU A 46 1.46 -4.07 -8.14
N TYR A 47 0.26 -4.57 -8.39
CA TYR A 47 -0.19 -5.88 -7.88
C TYR A 47 0.72 -7.01 -8.37
N ASP A 48 0.97 -7.09 -9.68
CA ASP A 48 1.81 -8.14 -10.27
C ASP A 48 3.21 -8.13 -9.66
N LYS A 49 3.78 -6.94 -9.49
CA LYS A 49 5.10 -6.73 -8.87
C LYS A 49 5.15 -7.15 -7.40
N LEU A 50 4.09 -6.88 -6.63
CA LEU A 50 4.01 -7.29 -5.23
C LEU A 50 3.89 -8.81 -5.09
N ILE A 51 3.09 -9.46 -5.94
CA ILE A 51 2.97 -10.93 -5.98
C ILE A 51 4.30 -11.57 -6.38
N GLU A 52 4.98 -11.03 -7.39
CA GLU A 52 6.31 -11.50 -7.79
C GLU A 52 7.33 -11.38 -6.65
N ALA A 53 7.33 -10.25 -5.94
CA ALA A 53 8.21 -10.04 -4.79
C ALA A 53 7.91 -11.02 -3.64
N GLN A 54 6.63 -11.30 -3.36
CA GLN A 54 6.23 -12.29 -2.37
C GLN A 54 6.78 -13.67 -2.70
N ILE A 55 6.64 -14.13 -3.95
CA ILE A 55 7.14 -15.44 -4.39
C ILE A 55 8.66 -15.53 -4.19
N LYS A 56 9.41 -14.47 -4.52
CA LYS A 56 10.87 -14.43 -4.32
C LYS A 56 11.25 -14.56 -2.84
N ILE A 57 10.53 -13.88 -1.95
CA ILE A 57 10.74 -13.97 -0.50
C ILE A 57 10.45 -15.39 0.00
N GLU A 58 9.38 -16.02 -0.48
CA GLU A 58 9.03 -17.40 -0.11
C GLU A 58 10.09 -18.41 -0.58
N VAL A 59 10.64 -18.25 -1.79
CA VAL A 59 11.71 -19.12 -2.29
C VAL A 59 13.00 -18.96 -1.48
N GLN A 60 13.37 -17.72 -1.12
CA GLN A 60 14.57 -17.43 -0.33
C GLN A 60 14.46 -17.88 1.13
N SER A 61 13.24 -17.97 1.67
CA SER A 61 12.99 -18.38 3.06
C SER A 61 12.84 -19.89 3.23
N ARG A 62 12.76 -20.67 2.15
CA ARG A 62 12.79 -22.14 2.23
C ARG A 62 14.21 -22.61 2.57
N PRO A 63 14.40 -23.40 3.65
CA PRO A 63 15.72 -23.90 4.01
C PRO A 63 16.23 -24.87 2.94
N SER A 64 17.50 -24.70 2.55
CA SER A 64 18.22 -25.64 1.68
C SER A 64 18.49 -26.94 2.46
N THR A 65 17.59 -27.91 2.33
CA THR A 65 17.92 -29.34 2.57
C THR A 65 18.70 -29.91 1.41
#